data_AF-B3RRA9-F1
#
_entry.id   AF-B3RRA9-F1
#
_cell.length_a   1.000
_cell.length_b   1.000
_cell.length_c   1.000
_cell.angle_alpha   90.00
_cell.angle_beta   90.00
_cell.angle_gamma   90.00
#
_symmetry.space_group_name_H-M   'P 1'
#
loop_
_entity.id
_entity.type
_entity.pdbx_description
1 polymer ?
#
loop_
_entity_poly.entity_id
_entity_poly.type
_entity_poly.pdbx_seq_one_letter_code
_entity_poly.pdbx_strand_id
1 'polypeptide(L)'
;MTNHLRDLYHIDSAIPKQATTINLYSRNILVVTVPDEVTIQNDPAPRANFTITAVGPGETEIIMNTTSQEISNISHNYIKVEVIRSQTLLVINAIIGWLYFLAWTISFYPQVLENWQRKSVIGLNFDLVALNLIGFSAYAAFNINLFWVDEIKKEYKALHPYEIIPVKGNDVFFGIHSVILTIFLILQCIRYERGNQKVSRTGTILVSGSTIFIFVSLILAIVGKISWLNFFYYLSYVKLGVNVVKNVPQVYLNYKRQSTEGWSITGVLLDVVGGVFSVLQMILIAYNHDDWGSMLGNPTKFGLGVLSIAFDVIFIIQHYILYKRDKTYVTLINS
;
A
#
# COMPACT_ATOMS: atom_id res chain seq x y z
N MET A 1 -8.74 -19.85 -25.87
CA MET A 1 -7.65 -20.51 -25.12
C MET A 1 -8.23 -20.94 -23.78
N THR A 2 -8.61 -22.22 -23.68
CA THR A 2 -9.19 -22.83 -22.49
C THR A 2 -8.07 -23.06 -21.48
N ASN A 3 -7.95 -22.17 -20.49
CA ASN A 3 -7.06 -22.38 -19.36
C ASN A 3 -7.72 -23.41 -18.44
N HIS A 4 -7.31 -24.67 -18.55
CA HIS A 4 -7.62 -25.67 -17.54
C HIS A 4 -6.77 -25.38 -16.30
N LEU A 5 -7.26 -24.53 -15.40
CA LEU A 5 -6.75 -24.46 -14.02
C LEU A 5 -7.06 -25.81 -13.37
N ARG A 6 -6.04 -26.64 -13.17
CA ARG A 6 -6.10 -27.85 -12.33
C ARG A 6 -5.63 -27.47 -10.94
N ASP A 7 -6.53 -26.90 -10.15
CA ASP A 7 -6.26 -26.65 -8.74
C ASP A 7 -6.92 -27.75 -7.91
N LEU A 8 -6.14 -28.34 -6.99
CA LEU A 8 -6.59 -29.38 -6.08
C LEU A 8 -7.07 -28.72 -4.79
N TYR A 9 -8.38 -28.73 -4.56
CA TYR A 9 -8.98 -28.20 -3.34
C TYR A 9 -9.19 -29.33 -2.34
N HIS A 10 -8.57 -29.22 -1.17
CA HIS A 10 -8.77 -30.16 -0.07
C HIS A 10 -9.89 -29.66 0.84
N ILE A 11 -10.90 -30.50 1.05
CA ILE A 11 -11.95 -30.29 2.03
C ILE A 11 -11.63 -31.18 3.22
N ASP A 12 -11.18 -30.59 4.33
CA ASP A 12 -10.95 -31.32 5.58
C ASP A 12 -12.29 -31.79 6.14
N SER A 13 -12.67 -33.02 5.81
CA SER A 13 -13.90 -33.66 6.24
C SER A 13 -13.71 -35.16 6.42
N ALA A 14 -14.59 -35.79 7.20
CA ALA A 14 -14.58 -37.24 7.35
C ALA A 14 -14.83 -37.91 5.98
N ILE A 15 -14.10 -39.01 5.70
CA ILE A 15 -14.30 -39.81 4.48
C ILE A 15 -15.76 -40.29 4.47
N PRO A 16 -16.58 -39.88 3.49
CA PRO A 16 -17.98 -40.25 3.45
C PRO A 16 -18.12 -41.75 3.27
N LYS A 17 -18.96 -42.38 4.10
CA LYS A 17 -19.22 -43.83 4.07
C LYS A 17 -20.23 -44.20 2.98
N GLN A 18 -20.90 -43.21 2.40
CA GLN A 18 -21.83 -43.35 1.28
C GLN A 18 -21.56 -42.29 0.21
N ALA A 19 -21.99 -42.54 -1.03
CA ALA A 19 -21.90 -41.55 -2.08
C ALA A 19 -22.65 -40.27 -1.66
N THR A 20 -21.96 -39.14 -1.66
CA THR A 20 -22.49 -37.87 -1.14
C THR A 20 -22.54 -36.83 -2.25
N THR A 21 -23.67 -36.15 -2.38
CA THR A 21 -23.83 -35.02 -3.30
C THR A 21 -23.46 -33.71 -2.61
N ILE A 22 -22.65 -32.90 -3.29
CA ILE A 22 -22.32 -31.52 -2.94
C ILE A 22 -22.95 -30.61 -3.98
N ASN A 23 -23.73 -29.65 -3.51
CA ASN A 23 -24.31 -28.61 -4.34
C ASN A 23 -23.33 -27.44 -4.44
N LEU A 24 -23.09 -26.95 -5.65
CA LEU A 24 -22.18 -25.83 -5.91
C LEU A 24 -22.98 -24.62 -6.37
N TYR A 25 -22.63 -23.45 -5.83
CA TYR A 25 -23.26 -22.18 -6.20
C TYR A 25 -22.20 -21.13 -6.44
N SER A 26 -22.19 -20.52 -7.63
CA SER A 26 -21.41 -19.30 -7.87
C SER A 26 -22.19 -18.10 -7.33
N ARG A 27 -21.57 -17.27 -6.49
CA ARG A 27 -22.18 -16.01 -6.01
C ARG A 27 -22.50 -15.05 -7.15
N ASN A 28 -21.71 -15.09 -8.22
CA ASN A 28 -21.87 -14.26 -9.40
C ASN A 28 -21.76 -15.10 -10.67
N ILE A 29 -22.92 -15.49 -11.19
CA ILE A 29 -23.05 -16.30 -12.42
C ILE A 29 -22.57 -15.58 -13.68
N LEU A 30 -22.44 -14.25 -13.64
CA LEU A 30 -21.93 -13.45 -14.76
C LEU A 30 -20.40 -13.56 -14.89
N VAL A 31 -19.72 -14.00 -13.83
CA VAL A 31 -18.26 -14.18 -13.79
C VAL A 31 -17.92 -15.64 -14.05
N VAL A 32 -18.56 -16.57 -13.34
CA VAL A 32 -18.29 -18.01 -13.43
C VAL A 32 -19.57 -18.82 -13.30
N THR A 33 -19.67 -19.89 -14.08
CA THR A 33 -20.66 -20.96 -13.93
C THR A 33 -20.00 -22.27 -13.50
N VAL A 34 -20.73 -23.02 -12.67
CA VAL A 34 -20.36 -24.33 -12.12
C VAL A 34 -21.54 -25.29 -12.28
N PRO A 35 -21.31 -26.62 -12.34
CA PRO A 35 -22.41 -27.58 -12.30
C PRO A 35 -23.15 -27.48 -10.95
N ASP A 36 -24.48 -27.63 -10.98
CA ASP A 36 -25.32 -27.47 -9.78
C ASP A 36 -24.99 -28.51 -8.70
N GLU A 37 -24.58 -29.71 -9.11
CA GLU A 37 -24.30 -30.84 -8.21
C GLU A 37 -23.05 -31.62 -8.63
N VAL A 38 -22.29 -32.08 -7.64
CA VAL A 38 -21.12 -32.91 -7.79
C VAL A 38 -21.19 -34.07 -6.80
N THR A 39 -21.13 -35.30 -7.31
CA THR A 39 -21.19 -36.50 -6.46
C THR A 39 -19.78 -37.00 -6.13
N ILE A 40 -19.50 -37.17 -4.85
CA ILE A 40 -18.31 -37.84 -4.33
C ILE A 40 -18.64 -39.32 -4.12
N GLN A 41 -17.88 -40.21 -4.77
CA GLN A 41 -18.03 -41.66 -4.57
C GLN A 41 -17.35 -42.13 -3.28
N ASN A 42 -17.84 -43.24 -2.74
CA ASN A 42 -17.24 -43.92 -1.59
C ASN A 42 -15.98 -44.67 -2.04
N ASP A 43 -14.84 -43.99 -1.95
CA ASP A 43 -13.49 -44.48 -2.29
C ASP A 43 -12.58 -44.25 -1.07
N PRO A 44 -11.59 -45.12 -0.78
CA PRO A 44 -10.55 -44.85 0.22
C PRO A 44 -9.84 -43.48 0.06
N ALA A 45 -9.83 -42.90 -1.14
CA ALA A 45 -9.44 -41.50 -1.37
C ALA A 45 -10.52 -40.76 -2.19
N PRO A 46 -11.60 -40.30 -1.54
CA PRO A 46 -12.77 -39.74 -2.23
C PRO A 46 -12.39 -38.45 -2.97
N ARG A 47 -12.65 -38.41 -4.28
CA ARG A 47 -12.39 -37.24 -5.14
C ARG A 47 -13.58 -37.01 -6.06
N ALA A 48 -13.86 -35.74 -6.34
CA ALA A 48 -14.77 -35.38 -7.40
C ALA A 48 -14.16 -34.27 -8.26
N ASN A 49 -14.32 -34.40 -9.57
CA ASN A 49 -13.86 -33.44 -10.55
C ASN A 49 -15.06 -32.69 -11.10
N PHE A 50 -14.97 -31.37 -11.15
CA PHE A 50 -15.94 -30.52 -11.82
C PHE A 50 -15.23 -29.45 -12.62
N THR A 51 -15.91 -28.95 -13.65
CA THR A 51 -15.36 -27.94 -14.54
C THR A 51 -15.95 -26.58 -14.18
N ILE A 52 -15.07 -25.62 -13.95
CA ILE A 52 -15.42 -24.22 -13.75
C ILE A 52 -15.38 -23.53 -15.12
N THR A 53 -16.47 -22.88 -15.52
CA THR A 53 -16.53 -22.18 -16.81
C THR A 53 -16.55 -20.68 -16.57
N ALA A 54 -15.53 -19.99 -17.11
CA ALA A 54 -15.46 -18.53 -17.07
C ALA A 54 -16.46 -17.92 -18.05
N VAL A 55 -17.29 -16.98 -17.58
CA VAL A 55 -18.31 -16.27 -18.36
C VAL A 55 -17.85 -14.85 -18.68
N GLY A 56 -17.29 -14.15 -17.69
CA GLY A 56 -16.85 -12.77 -17.82
C GLY A 56 -15.78 -12.41 -16.79
N PRO A 57 -15.02 -11.32 -17.02
CA PRO A 57 -14.02 -10.86 -16.07
C PRO A 57 -14.66 -10.43 -14.74
N GLY A 58 -13.98 -10.67 -13.63
CA GLY A 58 -14.46 -10.36 -12.30
C GLY A 58 -13.92 -11.32 -11.23
N GLU A 59 -14.23 -11.01 -9.98
CA GLU A 59 -14.01 -11.91 -8.85
C GLU A 59 -15.34 -12.49 -8.37
N THR A 60 -15.36 -13.79 -8.06
CA THR A 60 -16.51 -14.46 -7.47
C THR A 60 -16.08 -15.58 -6.54
N GLU A 61 -17.01 -16.04 -5.71
CA GLU A 61 -16.83 -17.17 -4.81
C GLU A 61 -17.76 -18.29 -5.25
N ILE A 62 -17.23 -19.50 -5.32
CA ILE A 62 -18.03 -20.73 -5.42
C ILE A 62 -18.23 -21.26 -4.01
N ILE A 63 -19.47 -21.32 -3.57
CA ILE A 63 -19.87 -21.84 -2.26
C ILE A 63 -20.33 -23.28 -2.43
N MET A 64 -20.03 -24.09 -1.42
CA MET A 64 -20.44 -25.48 -1.34
C MET A 64 -21.50 -25.67 -0.26
N ASN A 65 -22.53 -26.45 -0.57
CA ASN A 65 -23.49 -26.94 0.42
C ASN A 65 -23.68 -28.44 0.25
N THR A 66 -24.05 -29.15 1.32
CA THR A 66 -24.36 -30.58 1.25
C THR A 66 -25.63 -30.89 2.01
N THR A 67 -26.35 -31.89 1.51
CA THR A 67 -27.52 -32.46 2.18
C THR A 67 -27.15 -33.64 3.08
N SER A 68 -25.89 -34.10 3.06
CA SER A 68 -25.40 -35.22 3.88
C SER A 68 -25.14 -34.83 5.32
N GLN A 69 -25.57 -35.67 6.26
CA GLN A 69 -25.26 -35.53 7.68
C GLN A 69 -23.83 -35.97 8.03
N GLU A 70 -23.15 -36.73 7.15
CA GLU A 70 -21.79 -37.23 7.38
C GLU A 70 -20.73 -36.14 7.12
N ILE A 71 -21.00 -35.24 6.19
CA ILE A 71 -20.11 -34.12 5.84
C ILE A 71 -20.66 -32.83 6.48
N SER A 72 -20.58 -32.75 7.80
CA SER A 72 -20.91 -31.51 8.51
C SER A 72 -19.87 -30.42 8.21
N ASN A 73 -20.32 -29.16 8.07
CA ASN A 73 -19.47 -27.95 8.08
C ASN A 73 -18.80 -27.50 6.76
N ILE A 74 -19.33 -27.85 5.57
CA ILE A 74 -18.79 -27.35 4.28
C ILE A 74 -19.16 -25.88 4.00
N SER A 75 -20.09 -25.28 4.73
CA SER A 75 -20.59 -23.91 4.48
C SER A 75 -19.52 -22.81 4.59
N HIS A 76 -18.41 -23.09 5.30
CA HIS A 76 -17.27 -22.19 5.40
C HIS A 76 -16.22 -22.39 4.29
N ASN A 77 -16.35 -23.45 3.50
CA ASN A 77 -15.46 -23.73 2.38
C ASN A 77 -15.98 -23.03 1.13
N TYR A 78 -15.11 -22.26 0.50
CA TYR A 78 -15.39 -21.57 -0.74
C TYR A 78 -14.16 -21.61 -1.63
N ILE A 79 -14.38 -21.52 -2.94
CA ILE A 79 -13.32 -21.37 -3.92
C ILE A 79 -13.40 -19.95 -4.46
N LYS A 80 -12.38 -19.15 -4.20
CA LYS A 80 -12.26 -17.82 -4.82
C LYS A 80 -11.79 -18.00 -6.26
N VAL A 81 -12.58 -17.51 -7.22
CA VAL A 81 -12.23 -17.55 -8.63
C VAL A 81 -12.12 -16.12 -9.16
N GLU A 82 -11.00 -15.84 -9.81
CA GLU A 82 -10.70 -14.57 -10.45
C GLU A 82 -10.58 -14.82 -11.95
N VAL A 83 -11.47 -14.20 -12.71
CA VAL A 83 -11.46 -14.25 -14.18
C VAL A 83 -10.93 -12.92 -14.68
N ILE A 84 -9.87 -12.98 -15.46
CA ILE A 84 -9.18 -11.78 -15.98
C ILE A 84 -9.29 -11.73 -17.50
N ARG A 85 -9.32 -10.51 -18.06
CA ARG A 85 -9.37 -10.31 -19.52
C ARG A 85 -8.10 -10.82 -20.22
N SER A 86 -6.92 -10.59 -19.63
CA SER A 86 -5.64 -10.92 -20.26
C SER A 86 -4.52 -11.23 -19.26
N GLN A 87 -3.82 -12.34 -19.50
CA GLN A 87 -2.58 -12.69 -18.79
C GLN A 87 -1.44 -11.73 -19.12
N THR A 88 -1.38 -11.22 -20.35
CA THR A 88 -0.38 -10.22 -20.74
C THR A 88 -0.55 -8.93 -19.94
N LEU A 89 -1.79 -8.49 -19.71
CA LEU A 89 -2.07 -7.32 -18.87
C LEU A 89 -1.65 -7.55 -17.42
N LEU A 90 -1.82 -8.77 -16.88
CA LEU A 90 -1.36 -9.12 -15.54
C LEU A 90 0.18 -8.99 -15.42
N VAL A 91 0.92 -9.47 -16.41
CA VAL A 91 2.39 -9.36 -16.45
C VAL A 91 2.83 -7.90 -16.59
N ILE A 92 2.23 -7.13 -17.51
CA ILE A 92 2.51 -5.70 -17.68
C ILE A 92 2.24 -4.94 -16.37
N ASN A 93 1.12 -5.25 -15.72
CA ASN A 93 0.73 -4.66 -14.45
C ASN A 93 1.75 -4.96 -13.34
N ALA A 94 2.28 -6.18 -13.28
CA ALA A 94 3.35 -6.54 -12.35
C ALA A 94 4.65 -5.77 -12.62
N ILE A 95 5.04 -5.60 -13.90
CA ILE A 95 6.22 -4.83 -14.29
C ILE A 95 6.06 -3.36 -13.88
N ILE A 96 4.91 -2.75 -14.16
CA ILE A 96 4.58 -1.38 -13.74
C ILE A 96 4.64 -1.25 -12.21
N GLY A 97 4.17 -2.28 -11.50
CA GLY A 97 4.28 -2.39 -10.05
C GLY A 97 5.69 -2.26 -9.52
N TRP A 98 6.62 -3.03 -10.11
CA TRP A 98 8.03 -2.94 -9.76
C TRP A 98 8.66 -1.60 -10.15
N LEU A 99 8.26 -1.02 -11.28
CA LEU A 99 8.78 0.28 -11.74
C LEU A 99 8.44 1.41 -10.76
N TYR A 100 7.18 1.56 -10.33
CA TYR A 100 6.89 2.63 -9.37
C TYR A 100 7.50 2.35 -8.00
N PHE A 101 7.55 1.09 -7.56
CA PHE A 101 8.17 0.73 -6.29
C PHE A 101 9.65 1.14 -6.28
N LEU A 102 10.36 0.88 -7.38
CA LEU A 102 11.76 1.31 -7.54
C LEU A 102 11.87 2.84 -7.63
N ALA A 103 11.00 3.50 -8.39
CA ALA A 103 11.00 4.96 -8.52
C ALA A 103 10.82 5.66 -7.16
N TRP A 104 9.83 5.24 -6.37
CA TRP A 104 9.61 5.74 -5.01
C TRP A 104 10.72 5.37 -4.04
N THR A 105 11.33 4.18 -4.16
CA THR A 105 12.48 3.82 -3.31
C THR A 105 13.68 4.72 -3.62
N ILE A 106 13.96 4.98 -4.90
CA ILE A 106 15.10 5.79 -5.32
C ILE A 106 14.86 7.29 -5.03
N SER A 107 13.61 7.76 -4.98
CA SER A 107 13.27 9.18 -4.77
C SER A 107 13.77 9.76 -3.43
N PHE A 108 14.08 8.92 -2.43
CA PHE A 108 14.66 9.34 -1.16
C PHE A 108 16.12 9.82 -1.26
N TYR A 109 16.89 9.25 -2.19
CA TYR A 109 18.33 9.46 -2.27
C TYR A 109 18.73 10.86 -2.76
N PRO A 110 18.09 11.47 -3.78
CA PRO A 110 18.45 12.79 -4.26
C PRO A 110 18.55 13.86 -3.16
N GLN A 111 17.61 13.89 -2.20
CA GLN A 111 17.68 14.84 -1.08
C GLN A 111 18.88 14.59 -0.17
N VAL A 112 19.16 13.31 0.15
CA VAL A 112 20.32 12.93 0.96
C VAL A 112 21.63 13.36 0.28
N LEU A 113 21.71 13.16 -1.04
CA LEU A 113 22.88 13.53 -1.85
C LEU A 113 23.02 15.05 -1.97
N GLU A 114 21.94 15.80 -2.18
CA GLU A 114 21.97 17.25 -2.26
C GLU A 114 22.45 17.88 -0.94
N ASN A 115 21.92 17.40 0.19
CA ASN A 115 22.37 17.80 1.52
C ASN A 115 23.86 17.48 1.74
N TRP A 116 24.31 16.30 1.28
CA TRP A 116 25.72 15.91 1.37
C TRP A 116 26.64 16.80 0.55
N GLN A 117 26.24 17.13 -0.69
CA GLN A 117 27.03 17.96 -1.60
C GLN A 117 27.11 19.40 -1.11
N ARG A 118 25.98 19.97 -0.67
CA ARG A 118 25.91 21.36 -0.18
C ARG A 118 26.45 21.53 1.24
N LYS A 119 26.59 20.42 2.00
CA LYS A 119 26.87 20.43 3.45
C LYS A 119 25.93 21.36 4.23
N SER A 120 24.71 21.52 3.72
CA SER A 120 23.67 22.38 4.26
C SER A 120 22.31 21.73 4.02
N VAL A 121 21.42 21.90 4.99
CA VAL A 121 20.00 21.52 4.91
C VAL A 121 19.09 22.74 4.77
N ILE A 122 19.66 23.93 4.50
CA ILE A 122 18.89 25.14 4.27
C ILE A 122 18.03 24.92 3.02
N GLY A 123 16.71 24.99 3.22
CA GLY A 123 15.67 24.73 2.23
C GLY A 123 14.88 23.44 2.41
N LEU A 124 15.35 22.51 3.24
CA LEU A 124 14.59 21.33 3.62
C LEU A 124 13.78 21.62 4.89
N ASN A 125 12.45 21.55 4.82
CA ASN A 125 11.58 21.86 5.94
C ASN A 125 11.62 20.74 7.00
N PHE A 126 11.86 21.10 8.27
CA PHE A 126 12.01 20.13 9.35
C PHE A 126 10.68 19.53 9.80
N ASP A 127 9.54 20.19 9.58
CA ASP A 127 8.22 19.62 9.83
C ASP A 127 7.96 18.44 8.89
N LEU A 128 8.31 18.58 7.60
CA LEU A 128 8.21 17.51 6.61
C LEU A 128 9.03 16.29 7.07
N VAL A 129 10.28 16.51 7.49
CA VAL A 129 11.18 15.44 7.95
C VAL A 129 10.63 14.75 9.22
N ALA A 130 10.18 15.52 10.20
CA ALA A 130 9.65 14.99 11.46
C ALA A 130 8.34 14.20 11.25
N LEU A 131 7.42 14.74 10.44
CA LEU A 131 6.18 14.05 10.09
C LEU A 131 6.44 12.78 9.29
N ASN A 132 7.37 12.81 8.33
CA ASN A 132 7.78 11.63 7.59
C ASN A 132 8.32 10.53 8.51
N LEU A 133 9.11 10.86 9.54
CA LEU A 133 9.64 9.85 10.46
C LEU A 133 8.49 9.10 11.17
N ILE A 134 7.53 9.82 11.74
CA ILE A 134 6.37 9.21 12.40
C ILE A 134 5.56 8.37 11.40
N GLY A 135 5.24 8.94 10.25
CA GLY A 135 4.46 8.26 9.22
C GLY A 135 5.13 6.97 8.75
N PHE A 136 6.40 7.02 8.35
CA PHE A 136 7.12 5.85 7.87
C PHE A 136 7.36 4.81 8.98
N SER A 137 7.56 5.23 10.22
CA SER A 137 7.66 4.30 11.35
C SER A 137 6.34 3.57 11.59
N ALA A 138 5.21 4.29 11.56
CA ALA A 138 3.88 3.71 11.69
C ALA A 138 3.55 2.74 10.54
N TYR A 139 3.91 3.12 9.30
CA TYR A 139 3.77 2.25 8.13
C TYR A 139 4.64 1.00 8.23
N ALA A 140 5.93 1.14 8.61
CA ALA A 140 6.82 0.01 8.79
C ALA A 140 6.28 -0.95 9.86
N ALA A 141 5.87 -0.42 11.02
CA ALA A 141 5.31 -1.23 12.10
C ALA A 141 4.05 -2.00 11.66
N PHE A 142 3.10 -1.37 10.97
CA PHE A 142 1.92 -2.05 10.43
C PHE A 142 2.32 -3.21 9.49
N ASN A 143 3.15 -2.93 8.48
CA ASN A 143 3.49 -3.92 7.47
C ASN A 143 4.35 -5.06 8.04
N ILE A 144 5.35 -4.76 8.86
CA ILE A 144 6.21 -5.78 9.52
C ILE A 144 5.35 -6.76 10.32
N ASN A 145 4.42 -6.25 11.14
CA ASN A 145 3.63 -7.10 12.02
C ASN A 145 2.58 -7.91 11.27
N LEU A 146 1.84 -7.28 10.33
CA LEU A 146 0.85 -8.01 9.53
C LEU A 146 1.51 -9.04 8.57
N PHE A 147 2.78 -8.81 8.18
CA PHE A 147 3.53 -9.74 7.32
C PHE A 147 4.17 -10.91 8.08
N TRP A 148 4.78 -10.69 9.25
CA TRP A 148 5.53 -11.73 9.96
C TRP A 148 4.84 -12.33 11.19
N VAL A 149 3.93 -11.62 11.84
CA VAL A 149 3.34 -12.09 13.12
C VAL A 149 2.05 -12.87 12.87
N ASP A 150 2.06 -14.15 13.21
CA ASP A 150 0.95 -15.07 12.89
C ASP A 150 -0.31 -14.77 13.72
N GLU A 151 -0.17 -14.28 14.95
CA GLU A 151 -1.31 -13.82 15.77
C GLU A 151 -2.08 -12.70 15.08
N ILE A 152 -1.37 -11.73 14.48
CA ILE A 152 -1.99 -10.60 13.78
C ILE A 152 -2.66 -11.07 12.48
N LYS A 153 -2.06 -12.03 11.78
CA LYS A 153 -2.68 -12.67 10.61
C LYS A 153 -3.96 -13.42 10.99
N LYS A 154 -3.97 -14.11 12.13
CA LYS A 154 -5.16 -14.80 12.65
C LYS A 154 -6.27 -13.79 12.98
N GLU A 155 -5.95 -12.69 13.66
CA GLU A 155 -6.90 -11.60 13.90
C GLU A 155 -7.46 -11.03 12.59
N TYR A 156 -6.59 -10.82 11.59
CA TYR A 156 -7.00 -10.29 10.28
C TYR A 156 -7.95 -11.26 9.58
N LYS A 157 -7.62 -12.55 9.54
CA LYS A 157 -8.45 -13.59 8.92
C LYS A 157 -9.75 -13.83 9.67
N ALA A 158 -9.80 -13.59 10.98
CA ALA A 158 -11.06 -13.66 11.72
C ALA A 158 -12.03 -12.54 11.33
N LEU A 159 -11.53 -11.33 11.06
CA LEU A 159 -12.34 -10.20 10.59
C LEU A 159 -12.64 -10.26 9.09
N HIS A 160 -11.70 -10.76 8.31
CA HIS A 160 -11.74 -10.83 6.85
C HIS A 160 -11.50 -12.27 6.37
N PRO A 161 -12.45 -13.20 6.64
CA PRO A 161 -12.27 -14.63 6.34
C PRO A 161 -11.99 -14.89 4.87
N TYR A 162 -12.61 -14.09 3.99
CA TYR A 162 -12.54 -14.25 2.54
C TYR A 162 -11.38 -13.52 1.86
N GLU A 163 -10.69 -12.63 2.56
CA GLU A 163 -9.66 -11.77 1.97
C GLU A 163 -8.25 -12.33 2.13
N ILE A 164 -7.41 -12.15 1.11
CA ILE A 164 -5.97 -12.39 1.23
C ILE A 164 -5.31 -11.28 2.06
N ILE A 165 -4.26 -11.62 2.81
CA ILE A 165 -3.51 -10.60 3.55
C ILE A 165 -2.90 -9.61 2.53
N PRO A 166 -3.20 -8.30 2.63
CA PRO A 166 -2.89 -7.35 1.57
C PRO A 166 -1.44 -6.87 1.55
N VAL A 167 -0.66 -7.23 2.57
CA VAL A 167 0.74 -6.79 2.76
C VAL A 167 1.70 -7.76 2.07
N LYS A 168 2.63 -7.22 1.30
CA LYS A 168 3.68 -7.96 0.60
C LYS A 168 5.07 -7.57 1.08
N GLY A 169 6.09 -8.36 0.71
CA GLY A 169 7.47 -8.12 1.13
C GLY A 169 8.04 -6.77 0.67
N ASN A 170 7.61 -6.26 -0.48
CA ASN A 170 7.99 -4.94 -0.97
C ASN A 170 7.45 -3.80 -0.07
N ASP A 171 6.27 -3.96 0.54
CA ASP A 171 5.72 -2.98 1.49
C ASP A 171 6.57 -2.92 2.77
N VAL A 172 7.00 -4.07 3.27
CA VAL A 172 7.90 -4.19 4.43
C VAL A 172 9.25 -3.55 4.14
N PHE A 173 9.87 -3.89 3.00
CA PHE A 173 11.13 -3.30 2.57
C PHE A 173 11.01 -1.77 2.44
N PHE A 174 9.98 -1.28 1.74
CA PHE A 174 9.76 0.14 1.55
C PHE A 174 9.63 0.89 2.89
N GLY A 175 8.88 0.31 3.84
CA GLY A 175 8.71 0.90 5.17
C GLY A 175 10.03 1.03 5.93
N ILE A 176 10.79 -0.07 6.04
CA ILE A 176 12.09 -0.08 6.72
C ILE A 176 13.07 0.88 6.05
N HIS A 177 13.16 0.81 4.72
CA HIS A 177 14.02 1.67 3.92
C HIS A 177 13.71 3.16 4.15
N SER A 178 12.43 3.53 4.09
CA SER A 178 11.98 4.90 4.29
C SER A 178 12.32 5.44 5.69
N VAL A 179 12.19 4.61 6.73
CA VAL A 179 12.57 4.97 8.10
C VAL A 179 14.08 5.23 8.18
N ILE A 180 14.90 4.32 7.64
CA ILE A 180 16.36 4.45 7.64
C ILE A 180 16.78 5.74 6.93
N LEU A 181 16.29 5.99 5.72
CA LEU A 181 16.63 7.19 4.94
C LEU A 181 16.15 8.48 5.63
N THR A 182 15.00 8.43 6.31
CA THR A 182 14.51 9.58 7.09
C THR A 182 15.39 9.83 8.32
N ILE A 183 15.85 8.80 9.01
CA ILE A 183 16.83 8.92 10.10
C ILE A 183 18.13 9.54 9.58
N PHE A 184 18.63 9.10 8.41
CA PHE A 184 19.79 9.73 7.77
C PHE A 184 19.57 11.21 7.49
N LEU A 185 18.40 11.61 6.97
CA LEU A 185 18.06 13.03 6.78
C LEU A 185 18.04 13.80 8.10
N ILE A 186 17.51 13.21 9.18
CA ILE A 186 17.54 13.83 10.51
C ILE A 186 18.97 14.04 11.01
N LEU A 187 19.85 13.04 10.83
CA LEU A 187 21.25 13.18 11.18
C LEU A 187 21.93 14.30 10.37
N GLN A 188 21.60 14.44 9.09
CA GLN A 188 22.05 15.58 8.29
C GLN A 188 21.51 16.91 8.82
N CYS A 189 20.24 16.98 9.23
CA CYS A 189 19.64 18.17 9.83
C CYS A 189 20.27 18.57 11.17
N ILE A 190 20.86 17.62 11.90
CA ILE A 190 21.60 17.87 13.13
C ILE A 190 23.04 18.33 12.82
N ARG A 191 23.68 17.75 11.79
CA ARG A 191 25.11 17.89 11.54
C ARG A 191 25.51 19.03 10.60
N TYR A 192 24.66 19.36 9.63
CA TYR A 192 24.94 20.33 8.57
C TYR A 192 24.35 21.71 8.87
N GLU A 193 24.81 22.71 8.11
CA GLU A 193 24.35 24.09 8.26
C GLU A 193 22.84 24.18 8.02
N ARG A 194 22.11 24.68 9.03
CA ARG A 194 20.63 24.74 9.04
C ARG A 194 20.07 26.15 9.22
N GLY A 195 20.93 27.15 9.46
CA GLY A 195 20.52 28.49 9.84
C GLY A 195 19.55 28.48 11.02
N ASN A 196 18.46 29.23 10.89
CA ASN A 196 17.41 29.36 11.91
C ASN A 196 16.25 28.34 11.75
N GLN A 197 16.41 27.32 10.89
CA GLN A 197 15.36 26.33 10.67
C GLN A 197 15.18 25.43 11.89
N LYS A 198 13.93 25.27 12.30
CA LYS A 198 13.48 24.40 13.39
C LYS A 198 12.12 23.81 13.04
N VAL A 199 11.75 22.74 13.73
CA VAL A 199 10.38 22.24 13.69
C VAL A 199 9.45 23.36 14.20
N SER A 200 8.42 23.68 13.44
CA SER A 200 7.46 24.73 13.76
C SER A 200 6.59 24.30 14.94
N ARG A 201 5.89 25.27 15.54
CA ARG A 201 4.92 24.97 16.60
C ARG A 201 3.81 24.05 16.10
N THR A 202 3.31 24.29 14.88
CA THR A 202 2.29 23.45 14.24
C THR A 202 2.81 22.04 14.00
N GLY A 203 4.01 21.91 13.43
CA GLY A 203 4.66 20.61 13.22
C GLY A 203 4.86 19.87 14.55
N THR A 204 5.31 20.56 15.59
CA THR A 204 5.48 20.00 16.93
C THR A 204 4.16 19.50 17.51
N ILE A 205 3.06 20.25 17.35
CA ILE A 205 1.72 19.83 17.81
C ILE A 205 1.27 18.57 17.06
N LEU A 206 1.43 18.52 15.73
CA LEU A 206 1.02 17.37 14.91
C LEU A 206 1.84 16.11 15.25
N VAL A 207 3.16 16.25 15.36
CA VAL A 207 4.09 15.18 15.74
C VAL A 207 3.78 14.68 17.15
N SER A 208 3.66 15.58 18.13
CA SER A 208 3.40 15.22 19.51
C SER A 208 2.00 14.59 19.67
N GLY A 209 0.98 15.17 19.03
CA GLY A 209 -0.38 14.64 19.05
C GLY A 209 -0.46 13.23 18.45
N SER A 210 0.18 13.01 17.30
CA SER A 210 0.27 11.68 16.68
C SER A 210 1.02 10.69 17.57
N THR A 211 2.10 11.12 18.22
CA THR A 211 2.90 10.28 19.13
C THR A 211 2.11 9.90 20.38
N ILE A 212 1.39 10.85 20.99
CA ILE A 212 0.50 10.61 22.13
C ILE A 212 -0.60 9.63 21.73
N PHE A 213 -1.24 9.82 20.58
CA PHE A 213 -2.27 8.92 20.07
C PHE A 213 -1.73 7.48 19.88
N ILE A 214 -0.56 7.32 19.26
CA ILE A 214 0.12 6.03 19.11
C ILE A 214 0.41 5.40 20.48
N PHE A 215 0.91 6.18 21.43
CA PHE A 215 1.26 5.68 22.75
C PHE A 215 0.03 5.24 23.56
N VAL A 216 -1.04 6.05 23.54
CA VAL A 216 -2.31 5.71 24.20
C VAL A 216 -2.93 4.46 23.59
N SER A 217 -2.97 4.37 22.26
CA SER A 217 -3.50 3.19 21.57
C SER A 217 -2.66 1.93 21.83
N LEU A 218 -1.33 2.05 21.93
CA LEU A 218 -0.45 0.96 22.35
C LEU A 218 -0.79 0.48 23.76
N ILE A 219 -0.97 1.39 24.72
CA ILE A 219 -1.37 1.03 26.09
C ILE A 219 -2.70 0.28 26.07
N LEU A 220 -3.70 0.79 25.33
CA LEU A 220 -5.01 0.14 25.20
C LEU A 220 -4.91 -1.27 24.61
N ALA A 221 -3.99 -1.52 23.67
CA ALA A 221 -3.74 -2.85 23.13
C ALA A 221 -3.10 -3.76 24.18
N ILE A 222 -2.10 -3.27 24.91
CA ILE A 222 -1.41 -4.02 25.96
C ILE A 222 -2.37 -4.44 27.08
N VAL A 223 -3.28 -3.56 27.50
CA VAL A 223 -4.28 -3.88 28.54
C VAL A 223 -5.50 -4.67 28.01
N GLY A 224 -5.50 -5.04 26.73
CA GLY A 224 -6.56 -5.85 26.11
C GLY A 224 -7.88 -5.10 25.89
N LYS A 225 -7.87 -3.76 25.83
CA LYS A 225 -9.07 -2.96 25.52
C LYS A 225 -9.33 -2.81 24.02
N ILE A 226 -8.28 -2.92 23.21
CA ILE A 226 -8.37 -3.06 21.76
C ILE A 226 -7.52 -4.24 21.32
N SER A 227 -7.84 -4.85 20.18
CA SER A 227 -7.00 -5.90 19.61
C SER A 227 -5.69 -5.33 19.06
N TRP A 228 -4.68 -6.18 18.88
CA TRP A 228 -3.42 -5.75 18.27
C TRP A 228 -3.62 -5.30 16.83
N LEU A 229 -4.48 -5.98 16.07
CA LEU A 229 -4.81 -5.57 14.71
C LEU A 229 -5.41 -4.16 14.65
N ASN A 230 -6.30 -3.80 15.57
CA ASN A 230 -6.87 -2.44 15.63
C ASN A 230 -5.79 -1.39 15.90
N PHE A 231 -4.84 -1.68 16.81
CA PHE A 231 -3.69 -0.80 17.03
C PHE A 231 -2.87 -0.61 15.75
N PHE A 232 -2.57 -1.69 15.02
CA PHE A 232 -1.84 -1.61 13.76
C PHE A 232 -2.63 -0.84 12.68
N TYR A 233 -3.95 -0.99 12.59
CA TYR A 233 -4.78 -0.16 11.72
C TYR A 233 -4.71 1.33 12.08
N TYR A 234 -4.69 1.66 13.37
CA TYR A 234 -4.47 3.05 13.81
C TYR A 234 -3.11 3.60 13.35
N LEU A 235 -2.04 2.79 13.35
CA LEU A 235 -0.75 3.20 12.76
C LEU A 235 -0.87 3.50 11.26
N SER A 236 -1.60 2.66 10.51
CA SER A 236 -1.87 2.89 9.08
C SER A 236 -2.63 4.20 8.86
N TYR A 237 -3.62 4.52 9.70
CA TYR A 237 -4.34 5.80 9.63
C TYR A 237 -3.46 7.01 9.96
N VAL A 238 -2.55 6.90 10.94
CA VAL A 238 -1.56 7.95 11.20
C VAL A 238 -0.68 8.19 9.97
N LYS A 239 -0.20 7.13 9.31
CA LYS A 239 0.56 7.25 8.05
C LYS A 239 -0.26 7.98 6.99
N LEU A 240 -1.53 7.62 6.81
CA LEU A 240 -2.40 8.28 5.84
C LEU A 240 -2.55 9.78 6.16
N GLY A 241 -2.86 10.13 7.41
CA GLY A 241 -2.97 11.52 7.85
C GLY A 241 -1.68 12.32 7.61
N VAL A 242 -0.53 11.74 7.96
CA VAL A 242 0.79 12.34 7.68
C VAL A 242 0.96 12.63 6.19
N ASN A 243 0.63 11.68 5.31
CA ASN A 243 0.79 11.87 3.87
C ASN A 243 -0.04 13.05 3.32
N VAL A 244 -1.17 13.38 3.94
CA VAL A 244 -2.00 14.54 3.56
C VAL A 244 -1.35 15.87 3.94
N VAL A 245 -0.77 15.95 5.14
CA VAL A 245 -0.34 17.24 5.71
C VAL A 245 1.15 17.53 5.53
N LYS A 246 1.99 16.51 5.38
CA LYS A 246 3.46 16.63 5.46
C LYS A 246 4.08 17.56 4.43
N ASN A 247 3.49 17.67 3.23
CA ASN A 247 4.05 18.42 2.11
C ASN A 247 3.73 19.93 2.21
N VAL A 248 2.67 20.29 2.94
CA VAL A 248 2.23 21.69 3.10
C VAL A 248 3.33 22.60 3.67
N PRO A 249 4.04 22.24 4.76
CA PRO A 249 5.13 23.05 5.29
C PRO A 249 6.25 23.30 4.28
N GLN A 250 6.60 22.32 3.43
CA GLN A 250 7.65 22.47 2.43
C GLN A 250 7.21 23.41 1.30
N VAL A 251 5.98 23.25 0.80
CA VAL A 251 5.40 24.17 -0.19
C VAL A 251 5.41 25.60 0.32
N TYR A 252 4.98 25.80 1.58
CA TYR A 252 4.97 27.11 2.21
C TYR A 252 6.39 27.67 2.43
N LEU A 253 7.37 26.83 2.79
CA LEU A 253 8.76 27.26 2.95
C LEU A 253 9.35 27.75 1.62
N ASN A 254 9.13 27.00 0.54
CA ASN A 254 9.55 27.39 -0.81
C ASN A 254 8.92 28.73 -1.21
N TYR A 255 7.62 28.89 -0.93
CA TYR A 255 6.92 30.16 -1.14
C TYR A 255 7.52 31.29 -0.32
N LYS A 256 7.73 31.12 0.99
CA LYS A 256 8.29 32.17 1.85
C LYS A 256 9.71 32.58 1.43
N ARG A 257 10.53 31.63 0.98
CA ARG A 257 11.90 31.88 0.51
C ARG A 257 11.95 32.39 -0.93
N GLN A 258 10.86 32.27 -1.68
CA GLN A 258 10.82 32.45 -3.14
C GLN A 258 11.96 31.67 -3.82
N SER A 259 12.25 30.47 -3.31
CA SER A 259 13.37 29.63 -3.74
C SER A 259 13.16 28.18 -3.34
N THR A 260 13.52 27.27 -4.24
CA THR A 260 13.54 25.82 -4.02
C THR A 260 14.95 25.29 -3.74
N GLU A 261 15.95 26.16 -3.56
CA GLU A 261 17.32 25.71 -3.28
C GLU A 261 17.39 24.96 -1.95
N GLY A 262 17.89 23.71 -1.99
CA GLY A 262 17.89 22.78 -0.86
C GLY A 262 16.71 21.82 -0.77
N TRP A 263 15.79 21.91 -1.74
CA TRP A 263 14.74 20.94 -1.94
C TRP A 263 14.96 20.22 -3.27
N SER A 264 15.22 18.91 -3.21
CA SER A 264 15.65 18.15 -4.37
C SER A 264 14.52 17.91 -5.37
N ILE A 265 14.54 18.66 -6.46
CA ILE A 265 13.57 18.50 -7.56
C ILE A 265 13.68 17.13 -8.23
N THR A 266 14.89 16.53 -8.27
CA THR A 266 15.08 15.18 -8.81
C THR A 266 14.31 14.14 -7.99
N GLY A 267 14.28 14.29 -6.66
CA GLY A 267 13.46 13.43 -5.80
C GLY A 267 11.97 13.57 -6.11
N VAL A 268 11.48 14.81 -6.25
CA VAL A 268 10.09 15.11 -6.63
C VAL A 268 9.73 14.50 -7.99
N LEU A 269 10.59 14.63 -9.00
CA LEU A 269 10.32 14.07 -10.33
C LEU A 269 10.22 12.54 -10.30
N LEU A 270 11.06 11.86 -9.51
CA LEU A 270 10.94 10.42 -9.28
C LEU A 270 9.68 10.05 -8.52
N ASP A 271 9.23 10.90 -7.58
CA ASP A 271 7.96 10.71 -6.87
C ASP A 271 6.75 10.78 -7.81
N VAL A 272 6.75 11.74 -8.76
CA VAL A 272 5.75 11.83 -9.83
C VAL A 272 5.73 10.58 -10.68
N VAL A 273 6.91 10.12 -11.13
CA VAL A 273 7.02 8.89 -11.93
C VAL A 273 6.41 7.72 -11.16
N GLY A 274 6.74 7.56 -9.88
CA GLY A 274 6.14 6.56 -9.01
C GLY A 274 4.62 6.70 -8.89
N GLY A 275 4.13 7.92 -8.64
CA GLY A 275 2.69 8.22 -8.53
C GLY A 275 1.92 7.88 -9.80
N VAL A 276 2.43 8.29 -10.97
CA VAL A 276 1.79 8.05 -12.28
C VAL A 276 1.72 6.55 -12.57
N PHE A 277 2.83 5.82 -12.40
CA PHE A 277 2.84 4.37 -12.61
C PHE A 277 1.97 3.64 -11.58
N SER A 278 1.87 4.11 -10.33
CA SER A 278 0.96 3.55 -9.32
C SER A 278 -0.51 3.72 -9.71
N VAL A 279 -0.90 4.89 -10.20
CA VAL A 279 -2.27 5.14 -10.69
C VAL A 279 -2.55 4.29 -11.94
N LEU A 280 -1.59 4.21 -12.86
CA LEU A 280 -1.70 3.37 -14.06
C LEU A 280 -1.89 1.89 -13.69
N GLN A 281 -1.14 1.37 -12.71
CA GLN A 281 -1.32 0.00 -12.21
C GLN A 281 -2.76 -0.22 -11.74
N MET A 282 -3.30 0.72 -10.96
CA MET A 282 -4.67 0.61 -10.45
C MET A 282 -5.71 0.59 -11.58
N ILE A 283 -5.54 1.43 -12.61
CA ILE A 283 -6.42 1.46 -13.79
C ILE A 283 -6.33 0.14 -14.57
N LEU A 284 -5.13 -0.41 -14.75
CA LEU A 284 -4.94 -1.68 -15.47
C LEU A 284 -5.55 -2.86 -14.71
N ILE A 285 -5.43 -2.90 -13.37
CA ILE A 285 -6.11 -3.90 -12.53
C ILE A 285 -7.63 -3.76 -12.68
N ALA A 286 -8.17 -2.55 -12.51
CA ALA A 286 -9.60 -2.31 -12.62
C ALA A 286 -10.15 -2.72 -13.99
N TYR A 287 -9.45 -2.40 -15.06
CA TYR A 287 -9.81 -2.81 -16.41
C TYR A 287 -9.73 -4.34 -16.60
N ASN A 288 -8.65 -4.98 -16.15
CA ASN A 288 -8.42 -6.40 -16.37
C ASN A 288 -9.40 -7.30 -15.59
N HIS A 289 -9.89 -6.83 -14.44
CA HIS A 289 -10.85 -7.53 -13.57
C HIS A 289 -12.28 -6.99 -13.72
N ASP A 290 -12.49 -5.97 -14.56
CA ASP A 290 -13.77 -5.25 -14.68
C ASP A 290 -14.29 -4.67 -13.34
N ASP A 291 -13.38 -4.42 -12.41
CA ASP A 291 -13.67 -4.00 -11.03
C ASP A 291 -13.25 -2.54 -10.80
N TRP A 292 -13.98 -1.63 -11.45
CA TRP A 292 -13.84 -0.19 -11.26
C TRP A 292 -14.36 0.27 -9.89
N GLY A 293 -15.31 -0.47 -9.32
CA GLY A 293 -15.88 -0.23 -8.02
C GLY A 293 -14.83 -0.31 -6.92
N SER A 294 -13.98 -1.35 -6.91
CA SER A 294 -12.90 -1.48 -5.93
C SER A 294 -11.79 -0.45 -6.10
N MET A 295 -11.55 0.05 -7.32
CA MET A 295 -10.58 1.13 -7.56
C MET A 295 -11.04 2.44 -6.90
N LEU A 296 -12.31 2.83 -7.10
CA LEU A 296 -12.89 4.04 -6.53
C LEU A 296 -13.26 3.86 -5.04
N GLY A 297 -13.59 2.65 -4.64
CA GLY A 297 -13.96 2.24 -3.28
C GLY A 297 -12.78 2.04 -2.33
N ASN A 298 -11.54 2.01 -2.84
CA ASN A 298 -10.32 2.01 -2.03
C ASN A 298 -9.60 3.37 -2.11
N PRO A 299 -10.12 4.41 -1.42
CA PRO A 299 -9.59 5.77 -1.50
C PRO A 299 -8.15 5.88 -0.98
N THR A 300 -7.66 4.88 -0.24
CA THR A 300 -6.31 4.92 0.32
C THR A 300 -5.25 4.73 -0.77
N LYS A 301 -5.31 3.70 -1.62
CA LYS A 301 -4.28 3.47 -2.66
C LYS A 301 -4.37 4.47 -3.81
N PHE A 302 -5.57 4.69 -4.35
CA PHE A 302 -5.76 5.62 -5.46
C PHE A 302 -5.56 7.07 -5.00
N GLY A 303 -6.15 7.45 -3.86
CA GLY A 303 -6.06 8.81 -3.32
C GLY A 303 -4.64 9.18 -2.88
N LEU A 304 -3.85 8.25 -2.38
CA LEU A 304 -2.43 8.50 -2.07
C LEU A 304 -1.62 8.86 -3.32
N GLY A 305 -1.79 8.12 -4.42
CA GLY A 305 -1.09 8.40 -5.68
C GLY A 305 -1.46 9.77 -6.23
N VAL A 306 -2.76 10.08 -6.28
CA VAL A 306 -3.27 11.39 -6.75
C VAL A 306 -2.77 12.53 -5.87
N LEU A 307 -2.79 12.37 -4.55
CA LEU A 307 -2.36 13.41 -3.61
C LEU A 307 -0.86 13.67 -3.70
N SER A 308 -0.03 12.63 -3.88
CA SER A 308 1.41 12.80 -4.13
C SER A 308 1.63 13.63 -5.40
N ILE A 309 1.02 13.21 -6.52
CA ILE A 309 1.14 13.92 -7.80
C ILE A 309 0.71 15.38 -7.68
N ALA A 310 -0.37 15.67 -6.94
CA ALA A 310 -0.84 17.04 -6.75
C ALA A 310 0.20 17.94 -6.07
N PHE A 311 0.82 17.47 -4.98
CA PHE A 311 1.90 18.22 -4.31
C PHE A 311 3.16 18.32 -5.17
N ASP A 312 3.49 17.26 -5.90
CA ASP A 312 4.66 17.27 -6.78
C ASP A 312 4.52 18.27 -7.92
N VAL A 313 3.33 18.37 -8.53
CA VAL A 313 3.03 19.40 -9.53
C VAL A 313 3.25 20.79 -8.94
N ILE A 314 2.84 21.04 -7.70
CA ILE A 314 3.11 22.32 -7.02
C ILE A 314 4.62 22.55 -6.88
N PHE A 315 5.40 21.55 -6.46
CA PHE A 315 6.86 21.67 -6.35
C PHE A 315 7.53 21.92 -7.70
N ILE A 316 7.08 21.26 -8.77
CA ILE A 316 7.55 21.46 -10.15
C ILE A 316 7.25 22.88 -10.62
N ILE A 317 6.04 23.38 -10.39
CA ILE A 317 5.67 24.76 -10.70
C ILE A 317 6.54 25.75 -9.92
N GLN A 318 6.72 25.53 -8.61
CA GLN A 318 7.58 26.36 -7.77
C GLN A 318 9.02 26.39 -8.31
N HIS A 319 9.55 25.25 -8.74
CA HIS A 319 10.95 25.14 -9.17
C HIS A 319 11.20 25.69 -10.57
N TYR A 320 10.41 25.29 -11.57
CA TYR A 320 10.68 25.60 -12.97
C TYR A 320 10.00 26.87 -13.49
N ILE A 321 8.90 27.28 -12.86
CA ILE A 321 8.11 28.43 -13.32
C ILE A 321 8.28 29.62 -12.39
N LEU A 322 7.98 29.49 -11.10
CA LEU A 322 7.89 30.62 -10.18
C LEU A 322 9.25 31.10 -9.66
N TYR A 323 10.12 30.18 -9.25
CA TYR A 323 11.40 30.51 -8.60
C TYR A 323 12.61 30.17 -9.47
N LYS A 324 12.41 30.22 -10.79
CA LYS A 324 13.47 30.09 -11.77
C LYS A 324 14.47 31.24 -11.54
N ARG A 325 15.70 30.90 -11.16
CA ARG A 325 16.77 31.90 -11.09
C ARG A 325 17.16 32.34 -12.49
N ASP A 326 17.05 33.63 -12.76
CA ASP A 326 17.96 34.25 -13.72
C ASP A 326 19.36 34.18 -13.09
N LYS A 327 20.28 33.50 -13.77
CA LYS A 327 21.69 33.46 -13.37
C LYS A 327 22.33 34.81 -13.69
N THR A 328 21.93 35.87 -13.01
CA THR A 328 22.62 37.16 -13.03
C THR A 328 23.87 37.00 -12.15
N TYR A 329 24.95 36.52 -12.77
CA TYR A 329 26.26 36.56 -12.13
C TYR A 329 26.66 38.03 -12.00
N VAL A 330 26.81 38.52 -10.77
CA VAL A 330 27.40 39.84 -10.52
C VAL A 330 28.90 39.64 -10.36
N THR A 331 29.68 40.19 -11.28
CA THR A 331 31.14 40.23 -11.18
C THR A 331 31.51 41.18 -10.03
N LEU A 332 32.10 40.66 -8.97
CA LEU A 332 32.73 41.47 -7.94
C LEU A 332 34.14 41.82 -8.41
N ILE A 333 34.37 43.08 -8.80
CA ILE A 333 35.72 43.63 -8.96
C ILE A 333 36.11 44.17 -7.59
N ASN A 334 37.01 43.46 -6.89
CA ASN A 334 37.69 44.05 -5.75
C ASN A 334 38.71 45.05 -6.29
N SER A 335 38.43 46.35 -6.13
CA SER A 335 39.35 47.46 -6.43
C SER A 335 40.39 47.64 -5.33
#